data_AF-M0CBV7-F1
#
_entry.id   AF-M0CBV7-F1
#
_cell.length_a   1.000
_cell.length_b   1.000
_cell.length_c   1.000
_cell.angle_alpha   90.00
_cell.angle_beta   90.00
_cell.angle_gamma   90.00
#
_symmetry.space_group_name_H-M   'P 1'
#
loop_
_entity.id
_entity.type
_entity.pdbx_description
1 polymer ?
#
loop_
_entity_poly.entity_id
_entity_poly.type
_entity_poly.pdbx_seq_one_letter_code
_entity_poly.pdbx_strand_id
1 'polypeptide(L)'
;MVADPVPLQLAAELFPNGISRYAIGGLFVGLGTVVIYLGTGIPAGASTFLESTLSYVSGQSRFQRYVSSRDWRLVFTLGIILGALAFSATVQSGMITTSLYQPGTTGQLYEVGGLTLWSTDVQPWRLLVGGIFVGIGTRIGKGCTSGHGVCGVGSASKTSITGVITFMIVAILTAQIVAALGVSP
;
A
#
# COMPACT_ATOMS: atom_id res chain seq x y z
N MET A 1 -30.27 -1.49 30.59
CA MET A 1 -29.73 -2.54 29.70
C MET A 1 -28.22 -2.49 29.82
N VAL A 2 -27.63 -3.48 30.49
CA VAL A 2 -26.17 -3.65 30.48
C VAL A 2 -25.83 -4.07 29.06
N ALA A 3 -25.03 -3.28 28.34
CA ALA A 3 -24.56 -3.66 27.02
C ALA A 3 -23.82 -5.00 27.16
N ASP A 4 -24.22 -5.98 26.36
CA ASP A 4 -23.49 -7.24 26.25
C ASP A 4 -22.02 -6.92 25.95
N PRO A 5 -21.06 -7.34 26.77
CA PRO A 5 -19.65 -7.04 26.53
C PRO A 5 -19.06 -7.85 25.37
N VAL A 6 -19.75 -8.90 24.89
CA VAL A 6 -19.25 -9.80 23.84
C VAL A 6 -18.93 -9.08 22.52
N PRO A 7 -19.76 -8.18 21.97
CA PRO A 7 -19.42 -7.43 20.76
C PRO A 7 -18.22 -6.49 20.95
N LEU A 8 -18.04 -5.96 22.15
CA LEU A 8 -16.93 -5.07 22.47
C LEU A 8 -15.60 -5.85 22.57
N GLN A 9 -15.65 -7.05 23.14
CA GLN A 9 -14.52 -7.99 23.19
C GLN A 9 -14.15 -8.50 21.79
N LEU A 10 -15.14 -8.89 20.98
CA LEU A 10 -14.91 -9.34 19.61
C LEU A 10 -14.29 -8.23 18.74
N ALA A 11 -14.75 -6.99 18.90
CA ALA A 11 -14.17 -5.83 18.21
C ALA A 11 -12.72 -5.56 18.67
N ALA A 12 -12.42 -5.73 19.96
CA ALA A 12 -11.07 -5.58 20.49
C ALA A 12 -10.12 -6.69 20.00
N GLU A 13 -10.61 -7.92 19.84
CA GLU A 13 -9.85 -9.04 19.26
C GLU A 13 -9.55 -8.85 17.77
N LEU A 14 -10.51 -8.32 17.01
CA LEU A 14 -10.33 -8.03 15.58
C LEU A 14 -9.37 -6.85 15.34
N PHE A 15 -9.33 -5.89 16.26
CA PHE A 15 -8.50 -4.69 16.18
C PHE A 15 -7.69 -4.51 17.46
N PRO A 16 -6.68 -5.37 17.71
CA PRO A 16 -5.91 -5.37 18.96
C PRO A 16 -5.14 -4.07 19.20
N ASN A 17 -4.95 -3.29 18.14
CA ASN A 17 -4.29 -1.99 18.19
C ASN A 17 -5.24 -0.79 18.03
N GLY A 18 -6.55 -1.02 18.18
CA GLY A 18 -7.61 -0.03 17.95
C GLY A 18 -7.91 0.23 16.47
N ILE A 19 -9.09 0.80 16.20
CA ILE A 19 -9.60 1.07 14.83
C ILE A 19 -9.16 2.43 14.30
N SER A 20 -8.93 3.41 15.18
CA SER A 20 -8.79 4.84 14.84
C SER A 20 -7.73 5.10 13.77
N ARG A 21 -6.53 4.52 13.90
CA ARG A 21 -5.43 4.69 12.94
C ARG A 21 -5.76 4.12 11.55
N TYR A 22 -6.44 2.99 11.49
CA TYR A 22 -6.84 2.36 10.22
C TYR A 22 -7.93 3.19 9.54
N ALA A 23 -8.92 3.67 10.31
CA ALA A 23 -9.98 4.53 9.81
C ALA A 23 -9.44 5.88 9.30
N ILE A 24 -8.55 6.52 10.06
CA ILE A 24 -7.93 7.79 9.67
C ILE A 24 -7.04 7.60 8.42
N GLY A 25 -6.20 6.56 8.40
CA GLY A 25 -5.40 6.24 7.22
C GLY A 25 -6.26 5.98 5.99
N GLY A 26 -7.33 5.20 6.14
CA GLY A 26 -8.31 4.95 5.07
C GLY A 26 -9.01 6.22 4.59
N LEU A 27 -9.37 7.12 5.50
CA LEU A 27 -9.96 8.42 5.17
C LEU A 27 -9.01 9.27 4.31
N PHE A 28 -7.73 9.36 4.66
CA PHE A 28 -6.75 10.10 3.86
C PHE A 28 -6.58 9.53 2.44
N VAL A 29 -6.52 8.19 2.31
CA VAL A 29 -6.46 7.53 1.00
C VAL A 29 -7.73 7.79 0.18
N GLY A 30 -8.90 7.73 0.82
CA GLY A 30 -10.19 8.03 0.20
C GLY A 30 -10.29 9.48 -0.27
N LEU A 31 -9.92 10.45 0.59
CA LEU A 31 -9.90 11.86 0.25
C LEU A 31 -8.94 12.16 -0.91
N GLY A 32 -7.75 11.54 -0.92
CA GLY A 32 -6.83 11.65 -2.06
C GLY A 32 -7.46 11.16 -3.36
N THR A 33 -8.19 10.04 -3.30
CA THR A 33 -8.94 9.50 -4.45
C THR A 33 -10.03 10.48 -4.89
N VAL A 34 -10.81 11.04 -3.97
CA VAL A 34 -11.87 12.02 -4.25
C VAL A 34 -11.30 13.25 -4.95
N VAL A 35 -10.21 13.83 -4.43
CA VAL A 35 -9.57 15.02 -5.01
C VAL A 35 -9.13 14.76 -6.45
N ILE A 36 -8.48 13.62 -6.71
CA ILE A 36 -8.03 13.27 -8.06
C ILE A 36 -9.23 13.02 -8.98
N TYR A 37 -10.21 12.24 -8.53
CA TYR A 37 -11.32 11.82 -9.38
C TYR A 37 -12.25 12.99 -9.71
N LEU A 38 -12.56 13.86 -8.74
CA LEU A 38 -13.35 15.07 -8.98
C LEU A 38 -12.59 16.10 -9.83
N GLY A 39 -11.27 16.22 -9.64
CA GLY A 39 -10.46 17.20 -10.36
C GLY A 39 -10.12 16.80 -11.80
N THR A 40 -10.05 15.50 -12.09
CA THR A 40 -9.49 15.00 -13.37
C THR A 40 -10.35 13.95 -14.07
N GLY A 41 -11.26 13.29 -13.37
CA GLY A 41 -12.00 12.13 -13.88
C GLY A 41 -11.14 10.87 -14.07
N ILE A 42 -9.88 10.87 -13.63
CA ILE A 42 -8.94 9.77 -13.85
C ILE A 42 -8.90 8.86 -12.60
N PRO A 43 -8.98 7.52 -12.75
CA PRO A 43 -8.71 6.61 -11.65
C PRO A 43 -7.21 6.61 -11.31
N ALA A 44 -6.88 6.97 -10.07
CA ALA A 44 -5.49 7.00 -9.60
C ALA A 44 -4.89 5.59 -9.52
N GLY A 45 -3.73 5.36 -10.16
CA GLY A 45 -3.07 4.07 -10.13
C GLY A 45 -1.63 4.09 -10.66
N ALA A 46 -0.76 3.32 -10.01
CA ALA A 46 0.69 3.29 -10.29
C ALA A 46 1.17 2.03 -11.04
N SER A 47 0.28 1.14 -11.47
CA SER A 47 0.64 -0.17 -12.08
C SER A 47 1.45 -0.08 -13.39
N THR A 48 1.45 1.06 -14.06
CA THR A 48 2.25 1.31 -15.28
C THR A 48 3.27 2.42 -15.08
N PHE A 49 3.59 2.76 -13.82
CA PHE A 49 4.55 3.81 -13.49
C PHE A 49 5.93 3.53 -14.06
N LEU A 50 6.39 2.26 -14.00
CA LEU A 50 7.66 1.86 -14.59
C LEU A 50 7.70 2.13 -16.09
N GLU A 51 6.71 1.65 -16.84
CA GLU A 51 6.66 1.89 -18.29
C GLU A 51 6.54 3.36 -18.65
N SER A 52 5.70 4.10 -17.93
CA SER A 52 5.52 5.53 -18.21
C SER A 52 6.78 6.33 -17.91
N THR A 53 7.52 5.96 -16.86
CA THR A 53 8.79 6.62 -16.50
C THR A 53 9.91 6.26 -17.49
N LEU A 54 10.04 4.99 -17.87
CA LEU A 54 11.06 4.59 -18.86
C LEU A 54 10.81 5.22 -20.24
N SER A 55 9.58 5.65 -20.54
CA SER A 55 9.26 6.34 -21.79
C SER A 55 9.97 7.69 -21.99
N TYR A 56 10.50 8.31 -20.93
CA TYR A 56 11.30 9.54 -21.05
C TYR A 56 12.68 9.30 -21.66
N VAL A 57 13.23 8.10 -21.48
CA VAL A 57 14.62 7.78 -21.83
C VAL A 57 14.74 6.62 -22.83
N SER A 58 13.64 5.96 -23.19
CA SER A 58 13.66 4.80 -24.09
C SER A 58 12.62 4.90 -25.20
N GLY A 59 13.07 4.79 -26.45
CA GLY A 59 12.21 4.73 -27.64
C GLY A 59 11.53 3.38 -27.90
N GLN A 60 11.67 2.40 -27.01
CA GLN A 60 11.11 1.06 -27.21
C GLN A 60 9.57 1.09 -27.24
N SER A 61 8.96 0.42 -28.21
CA SER A 61 7.50 0.43 -28.45
C SER A 61 6.68 0.03 -27.22
N ARG A 62 7.22 -0.83 -26.35
CA ARG A 62 6.59 -1.21 -25.07
C ARG A 62 6.43 -0.03 -24.12
N PHE A 63 7.43 0.85 -24.00
CA PHE A 63 7.42 1.99 -23.07
C PHE A 63 6.65 3.18 -23.62
N GLN A 64 6.54 3.28 -24.95
CA GLN A 64 5.80 4.36 -25.61
C GLN A 64 4.27 4.26 -25.45
N ARG A 65 3.74 3.15 -24.92
CA ARG A 65 2.29 2.92 -24.74
C ARG A 65 1.60 3.88 -23.78
N TYR A 66 2.33 4.48 -22.84
CA TYR A 66 1.76 5.27 -21.75
C TYR A 66 2.20 6.74 -21.75
N VAL A 67 2.76 7.23 -22.86
CA VAL A 67 3.29 8.59 -23.00
C VAL A 67 2.24 9.65 -22.70
N SER A 68 0.98 9.45 -23.11
CA SER A 68 -0.11 10.39 -22.81
C SER A 68 -0.43 10.54 -21.32
N SER A 69 -0.01 9.58 -20.49
CA SER A 69 -0.32 9.54 -19.06
C SER A 69 0.92 9.70 -18.16
N ARG A 70 2.11 9.84 -18.74
CA ARG A 70 3.36 9.75 -17.97
C ARG A 70 3.56 10.91 -17.00
N ASP A 71 3.19 12.13 -17.39
CA ASP A 71 3.44 13.33 -16.60
C ASP A 71 2.60 13.31 -15.31
N TRP A 72 1.29 13.06 -15.41
CA TRP A 72 0.45 13.00 -14.20
C TRP A 72 0.82 11.82 -13.30
N ARG A 73 1.27 10.68 -13.86
CA ARG A 73 1.75 9.54 -13.06
C ARG A 73 3.03 9.87 -12.30
N LEU A 74 3.94 10.64 -12.90
CA LEU A 74 5.11 11.18 -12.20
C LEU A 74 4.67 12.10 -11.05
N VAL A 75 3.83 13.09 -11.34
CA VAL A 75 3.35 14.05 -10.33
C VAL A 75 2.64 13.33 -9.18
N PHE A 76 1.76 12.37 -9.49
CA PHE A 76 1.06 11.57 -8.49
C PHE A 76 2.03 10.78 -7.60
N THR A 77 3.03 10.14 -8.20
CA THR A 77 4.02 9.34 -7.45
C THR A 77 4.94 10.23 -6.60
N LEU A 78 5.36 11.39 -7.13
CA LEU A 78 6.10 12.39 -6.36
C LEU A 78 5.26 12.91 -5.18
N GLY A 79 3.95 13.13 -5.37
CA GLY A 79 3.04 13.51 -4.30
C GLY A 79 2.99 12.48 -3.16
N ILE A 80 2.96 11.18 -3.50
CA ILE A 80 3.03 10.09 -2.50
C ILE A 80 4.37 10.15 -1.75
N ILE A 81 5.48 10.31 -2.47
CA ILE A 81 6.83 10.38 -1.87
C ILE A 81 6.94 11.60 -0.94
N LEU A 82 6.50 12.78 -1.38
CA LEU A 82 6.53 14.00 -0.58
C LEU A 82 5.64 13.89 0.66
N GLY A 83 4.45 13.30 0.54
CA GLY A 83 3.59 13.03 1.69
C GLY A 83 4.24 12.10 2.72
N ALA A 84 4.92 11.04 2.25
CA ALA A 84 5.67 10.15 3.12
C ALA A 84 6.87 10.85 3.80
N LEU A 85 7.60 11.69 3.07
CA LEU A 85 8.71 12.48 3.62
C LEU A 85 8.23 13.49 4.67
N ALA A 86 7.12 14.17 4.42
CA ALA A 86 6.53 15.09 5.39
C ALA A 86 6.10 14.37 6.67
N PHE A 87 5.47 13.19 6.55
CA PHE A 87 5.12 12.37 7.71
C PHE A 87 6.36 11.87 8.46
N SER A 88 7.41 11.48 7.73
CA SER A 88 8.68 11.06 8.32
C SER A 88 9.35 12.19 9.12
N ALA A 89 9.45 13.38 8.51
CA ALA A 89 10.08 14.55 9.11
C ALA A 89 9.34 15.09 10.35
N THR A 90 8.05 14.79 10.50
CA THR A 90 7.21 15.30 11.59
C THR A 90 6.90 14.22 12.64
N VAL A 91 6.30 13.10 12.24
CA VAL A 91 5.82 12.07 13.18
C VAL A 91 6.91 11.05 13.50
N GLN A 92 7.62 10.54 12.48
CA GLN A 92 8.65 9.52 12.70
C GLN A 92 9.91 10.08 13.36
N SER A 93 10.21 11.36 13.13
CA SER A 93 11.30 12.09 13.81
C SER A 93 11.03 12.36 15.29
N GLY A 94 9.79 12.17 15.75
CA GLY A 94 9.37 12.49 17.12
C GLY A 94 9.00 13.96 17.35
N MET A 95 9.03 14.82 16.31
CA MET A 95 8.60 16.22 16.42
C MET A 95 7.11 16.34 16.80
N ILE A 96 6.28 15.43 16.28
CA ILE A 96 4.86 15.29 16.64
C ILE A 96 4.62 13.87 17.14
N THR A 97 4.29 13.74 18.43
CA THR A 97 3.93 12.46 19.03
C THR A 97 2.44 12.18 18.83
N THR A 98 2.10 11.01 18.29
CA THR A 98 0.70 10.59 18.10
C THR A 98 0.54 9.09 18.35
N SER A 99 -0.60 8.69 18.93
CA SER A 99 -0.98 7.28 19.10
C SER A 99 -1.36 6.60 17.78
N LEU A 100 -1.45 7.36 16.69
CA LEU A 100 -1.79 6.84 15.37
C LEU A 100 -0.61 6.18 14.66
N TYR A 101 0.63 6.44 15.10
CA TYR A 101 1.84 5.89 14.50
C TYR A 101 2.41 4.76 15.36
N GLN A 102 2.78 3.65 14.72
CA GLN A 102 3.51 2.54 15.33
C GLN A 102 4.75 2.25 14.48
N PRO A 103 5.96 2.24 15.08
CA PRO A 103 7.19 1.91 14.37
C PRO A 103 7.14 0.51 13.76
N GLY A 104 7.83 0.33 12.63
CA GLY A 104 8.01 -0.99 12.03
C GLY A 104 8.88 -1.88 12.92
N THR A 105 8.60 -3.18 12.92
CA THR A 105 9.27 -4.18 13.77
C THR A 105 10.28 -5.06 13.04
N THR A 106 10.45 -4.87 11.73
CA THR A 106 11.16 -5.80 10.82
C THR A 106 12.53 -5.29 10.37
N GLY A 107 13.19 -4.51 11.22
CA GLY A 107 14.55 -4.04 10.99
C GLY A 107 15.12 -3.23 12.15
N GLN A 108 16.43 -3.02 12.11
CA GLN A 108 17.19 -2.27 13.10
C GLN A 108 17.97 -1.14 12.44
N LEU A 109 18.22 -0.07 13.20
CA LEU A 109 19.09 1.03 12.79
C LEU A 109 20.51 0.77 13.30
N TYR A 110 21.49 0.88 12.42
CA TYR A 110 22.91 0.73 12.73
C TYR A 110 23.62 2.04 12.47
N GLU A 111 24.37 2.53 13.45
CA GLU A 111 25.27 3.66 13.27
C GLU A 111 26.65 3.17 12.85
N VAL A 112 27.05 3.50 11.61
CA VAL A 112 28.39 3.17 11.10
C VAL A 112 29.07 4.45 10.64
N GLY A 113 30.02 4.94 11.44
CA GLY A 113 30.80 6.13 11.11
C GLY A 113 29.99 7.44 11.03
N GLY A 114 28.93 7.56 11.85
CA GLY A 114 28.03 8.73 11.85
C GLY A 114 26.96 8.70 10.77
N LEU A 115 26.80 7.56 10.09
CA LEU A 115 25.70 7.30 9.16
C LEU A 115 24.74 6.29 9.77
N THR A 116 23.47 6.69 9.94
CA THR A 116 22.39 5.77 10.31
C THR A 116 21.99 4.93 9.10
N LEU A 117 22.30 3.64 9.14
CA LEU A 117 21.93 2.65 8.13
C LEU A 117 20.76 1.81 8.63
N TRP A 118 19.77 1.59 7.79
CA TRP A 118 18.68 0.67 8.08
C TRP A 118 19.02 -0.73 7.55
N SER A 119 18.90 -1.76 8.40
CA SER A 119 18.95 -3.16 7.96
C SER A 119 17.61 -3.85 8.22
N THR A 120 17.19 -4.70 7.29
CA THR A 120 15.98 -5.52 7.45
C THR A 120 16.33 -6.87 8.05
N ASP A 121 15.47 -7.34 8.96
CA ASP A 121 15.54 -8.71 9.49
C ASP A 121 14.87 -9.71 8.53
N VAL A 122 14.27 -9.22 7.45
CA VAL A 122 13.54 -10.02 6.47
C VAL A 122 14.50 -10.62 5.44
N GLN A 123 14.39 -11.94 5.25
CA GLN A 123 15.19 -12.69 4.28
C GLN A 123 14.95 -12.17 2.84
N PRO A 124 15.97 -11.60 2.15
CA PRO A 124 15.77 -10.90 0.88
C PRO A 124 15.14 -11.76 -0.22
N TRP A 125 15.44 -13.06 -0.25
CA TRP A 125 14.93 -13.97 -1.26
C TRP A 125 13.40 -14.11 -1.20
N ARG A 126 12.79 -14.03 0.00
CA ARG A 126 11.32 -14.12 0.17
C ARG A 126 10.64 -12.93 -0.49
N LEU A 127 11.21 -11.74 -0.29
CA LEU A 127 10.73 -10.50 -0.90
C LEU A 127 10.93 -10.51 -2.41
N LEU A 128 12.08 -11.02 -2.89
CA LEU A 128 12.38 -11.13 -4.31
C LEU A 128 11.39 -12.05 -5.02
N VAL A 129 11.22 -13.28 -4.51
CA VAL A 129 10.32 -14.27 -5.12
C VAL A 129 8.87 -13.79 -5.04
N GLY A 130 8.42 -13.28 -3.89
CA GLY A 130 7.08 -12.70 -3.75
C GLY A 130 6.87 -11.53 -4.71
N GLY A 131 7.84 -10.64 -4.84
CA GLY A 131 7.82 -9.50 -5.76
C GLY A 131 7.71 -9.91 -7.23
N ILE A 132 8.38 -10.99 -7.65
CA ILE A 132 8.25 -11.55 -9.00
C ILE A 132 6.81 -12.00 -9.26
N PHE A 133 6.21 -12.77 -8.34
CA PHE A 133 4.83 -13.22 -8.49
C PHE A 133 3.83 -12.06 -8.53
N VAL A 134 3.99 -11.07 -7.64
CA VAL A 134 3.16 -9.84 -7.65
C VAL A 134 3.35 -9.08 -8.97
N GLY A 135 4.58 -8.94 -9.45
CA GLY A 135 4.89 -8.28 -10.72
C GLY A 135 4.21 -8.96 -11.91
N ILE A 136 4.27 -10.29 -12.00
CA ILE A 136 3.58 -11.06 -13.04
C ILE A 136 2.06 -10.90 -12.90
N GLY A 137 1.52 -11.08 -11.68
CA GLY A 137 0.10 -11.00 -11.39
C GLY A 137 -0.52 -9.65 -11.75
N THR A 138 0.15 -8.54 -11.43
CA THR A 138 -0.33 -7.19 -11.77
C THR A 138 -0.37 -6.92 -13.27
N ARG A 139 0.49 -7.57 -14.07
CA ARG A 139 0.45 -7.50 -15.54
C ARG A 139 -0.70 -8.31 -16.13
N ILE A 140 -0.91 -9.53 -15.62
CA ILE A 140 -2.02 -10.39 -16.05
C ILE A 140 -3.36 -9.75 -15.68
N GLY A 141 -3.49 -9.24 -14.46
CA GLY A 141 -4.70 -8.57 -13.95
C GLY A 141 -4.94 -7.19 -14.56
N LYS A 142 -3.93 -6.57 -15.21
CA LYS A 142 -3.95 -5.18 -15.71
C LYS A 142 -4.18 -4.13 -14.61
N GLY A 143 -3.75 -4.40 -13.39
CA GLY A 143 -3.87 -3.47 -12.28
C GLY A 143 -3.17 -3.97 -11.03
N CYS A 144 -2.97 -3.05 -10.09
CA CYS A 144 -2.41 -3.33 -8.78
C CYS A 144 -3.50 -3.25 -7.71
N THR A 145 -3.13 -3.51 -6.44
CA THR A 145 -4.06 -3.44 -5.32
C THR A 145 -4.72 -2.06 -5.18
N SER A 146 -4.01 -0.95 -5.44
CA SER A 146 -4.62 0.39 -5.40
C SER A 146 -5.54 0.65 -6.60
N GLY A 147 -5.15 0.22 -7.80
CA GLY A 147 -5.96 0.39 -9.02
C GLY A 147 -7.26 -0.42 -9.00
N HIS A 148 -7.18 -1.73 -8.71
CA HIS A 148 -8.37 -2.57 -8.61
C HIS A 148 -9.11 -2.39 -7.30
N GLY A 149 -8.40 -2.30 -6.17
CA GLY A 149 -8.99 -2.19 -4.85
C GLY A 149 -9.64 -0.84 -4.61
N VAL A 150 -8.88 0.25 -4.66
CA VAL A 150 -9.41 1.58 -4.30
C VAL A 150 -10.30 2.12 -5.42
N CYS A 151 -9.75 2.30 -6.62
CA CYS A 151 -10.50 2.91 -7.72
C CYS A 151 -11.50 1.92 -8.35
N GLY A 152 -11.07 0.69 -8.61
CA GLY A 152 -11.88 -0.31 -9.33
C GLY A 152 -13.11 -0.80 -8.55
N VAL A 153 -12.96 -1.17 -7.27
CA VAL A 153 -14.11 -1.51 -6.41
C VAL A 153 -14.95 -0.27 -6.12
N GLY A 154 -14.31 0.88 -5.87
CA GLY A 154 -15.00 2.16 -5.67
C GLY A 154 -15.91 2.56 -6.84
N SER A 155 -15.53 2.21 -8.07
CA SER A 155 -16.33 2.43 -9.28
C SER A 155 -17.22 1.24 -9.67
N ALA A 156 -17.41 0.26 -8.78
CA ALA A 156 -18.20 -0.96 -9.00
C ALA A 156 -17.78 -1.81 -10.23
N SER A 157 -16.48 -1.81 -10.57
CA SER A 157 -15.96 -2.62 -11.68
C SER A 157 -16.01 -4.12 -11.34
N LYS A 158 -16.84 -4.89 -12.07
CA LYS A 158 -16.98 -6.35 -11.88
C LYS A 158 -15.65 -7.08 -11.97
N THR A 159 -14.80 -6.71 -12.93
CA THR A 159 -13.47 -7.33 -13.11
C THR A 159 -12.55 -7.02 -11.95
N SER A 160 -12.58 -5.80 -11.42
CA SER A 160 -11.79 -5.41 -10.26
C SER A 160 -12.27 -6.10 -9.00
N ILE A 161 -13.58 -6.22 -8.80
CA ILE A 161 -14.18 -6.95 -7.68
C ILE A 161 -13.75 -8.42 -7.69
N THR A 162 -13.82 -9.09 -8.85
CA THR A 162 -13.34 -10.47 -8.97
C THR A 162 -11.86 -10.58 -8.60
N GLY A 163 -11.00 -9.71 -9.14
CA GLY A 163 -9.58 -9.72 -8.82
C GLY A 163 -9.30 -9.51 -7.34
N VAL A 164 -10.00 -8.56 -6.71
CA VAL A 164 -9.87 -8.25 -5.28
C VAL A 164 -10.30 -9.41 -4.40
N ILE A 165 -11.44 -10.03 -4.70
CA ILE A 165 -11.91 -11.21 -3.98
C ILE A 165 -10.86 -12.33 -4.07
N THR A 166 -10.33 -12.59 -5.27
CA THR A 166 -9.33 -13.65 -5.45
C THR A 166 -8.06 -13.42 -4.63
N PHE A 167 -7.43 -12.24 -4.71
CA PHE A 167 -6.19 -12.02 -3.96
C PHE A 167 -6.44 -11.91 -2.45
N MET A 168 -7.61 -11.41 -2.02
CA MET A 168 -7.96 -11.36 -0.60
C MET A 168 -8.17 -12.74 -0.01
N ILE A 169 -8.87 -13.65 -0.71
CA ILE A 169 -9.03 -15.04 -0.27
C ILE A 169 -7.65 -15.69 -0.08
N VAL A 170 -6.76 -15.59 -1.08
CA VAL A 170 -5.42 -16.17 -1.00
C VAL A 170 -4.62 -15.58 0.16
N ALA A 171 -4.64 -14.25 0.32
CA ALA A 171 -3.91 -13.57 1.39
C ALA A 171 -4.45 -13.94 2.78
N ILE A 172 -5.77 -13.94 2.97
CA ILE A 172 -6.43 -14.30 4.23
C ILE A 172 -6.09 -15.75 4.59
N LEU A 173 -6.29 -16.69 3.68
CA LEU A 173 -5.99 -18.11 3.93
C LEU A 173 -4.52 -18.30 4.31
N THR A 174 -3.61 -17.69 3.55
CA THR A 174 -2.17 -17.78 3.83
C THR A 174 -1.83 -17.19 5.20
N ALA A 175 -2.35 -16.00 5.53
CA ALA A 175 -2.11 -15.35 6.81
C ALA A 175 -2.62 -16.19 7.99
N GLN A 176 -3.82 -16.77 7.89
CA GLN A 176 -4.38 -17.62 8.93
C GLN A 176 -3.60 -18.92 9.11
N ILE A 177 -3.15 -19.54 8.02
CA ILE A 177 -2.30 -20.75 8.09
C ILE A 177 -0.97 -20.43 8.77
N VAL A 178 -0.29 -19.36 8.34
CA VAL A 178 1.01 -18.95 8.91
C VAL A 178 0.88 -18.61 10.40
N ALA A 179 -0.19 -17.90 10.78
CA ALA A 179 -0.48 -17.60 12.18
C ALA A 179 -0.76 -18.86 12.99
N ALA A 180 -1.54 -19.81 12.45
CA ALA A 180 -1.83 -21.09 13.11
C ALA A 180 -0.57 -21.97 13.30
N LEU A 181 0.44 -21.81 12.44
CA LEU A 181 1.73 -22.47 12.56
C LEU A 181 2.68 -21.76 13.56
N GLY A 182 2.25 -20.68 14.21
CA GLY A 182 3.05 -19.93 15.17
C GLY A 182 4.18 -19.13 14.54
N VAL A 183 4.14 -18.88 13.24
CA VAL A 183 5.16 -18.11 12.53
C VAL A 183 4.84 -16.61 12.69
N SER A 184 5.60 -15.92 13.53
CA SER A 184 5.59 -14.46 13.64
C SER A 184 6.77 -13.84 12.87
N PRO A 185 6.62 -12.60 12.35
CA PRO A 185 7.75 -11.83 11.83
C PRO A 185 8.80 -11.53 12.90
#